data_AF-A0A2V8J9X2-F1
#
_entry.id   AF-A0A2V8J9X2-F1
#
_cell.length_a   1.000
_cell.length_b   1.000
_cell.length_c   1.000
_cell.angle_alpha   90.00
_cell.angle_beta   90.00
_cell.angle_gamma   90.00
#
_symmetry.space_group_name_H-M   'P 1'
#
loop_
_entity.id
_entity.type
_entity.pdbx_description
1 polymer ?
#
loop_
_entity_poly.entity_id
_entity_poly.type
_entity_poly.pdbx_seq_one_letter_code
_entity_poly.pdbx_strand_id
1 'polypeptide(L)'
;MAGAAFPLYAQEPAAAATRNEIIKWSIIGAGFPLGIAAAFGALGQGKAIAAAAEAIARNPSATGDIRGALILGLVLIESLVIYVLLISLILFFLPPFGK
;
A
#
# COMPACT_ATOMS: atom_id res chain seq x y z
N MET A 1 -13.82 -28.59 -47.76
CA MET A 1 -12.81 -28.63 -46.66
C MET A 1 -11.81 -27.51 -46.91
N ALA A 2 -12.05 -26.32 -46.36
CA ALA A 2 -11.07 -25.24 -46.28
C ALA A 2 -11.59 -24.16 -45.31
N GLY A 3 -10.77 -23.77 -44.33
CA GLY A 3 -10.80 -22.41 -43.79
C GLY A 3 -11.57 -22.14 -42.49
N ALA A 4 -11.24 -22.81 -41.38
CA ALA A 4 -11.67 -22.38 -40.04
C ALA A 4 -10.57 -22.43 -38.96
N ALA A 5 -9.28 -22.46 -39.35
CA ALA A 5 -8.17 -22.68 -38.41
C ALA A 5 -7.34 -21.42 -38.06
N PHE A 6 -7.64 -20.24 -38.61
CA PHE A 6 -6.73 -19.08 -38.55
C PHE A 6 -6.96 -18.01 -37.47
N PRO A 7 -8.15 -17.81 -36.84
CA PRO A 7 -8.29 -16.78 -35.81
C PRO A 7 -7.66 -17.16 -34.46
N LEU A 8 -7.56 -18.45 -34.14
CA LEU A 8 -7.15 -18.92 -32.81
C LEU A 8 -5.66 -18.70 -32.52
N TYR A 9 -4.77 -18.94 -33.50
CA TYR A 9 -3.33 -18.79 -33.35
C TYR A 9 -2.84 -17.32 -33.33
N ALA A 10 -3.63 -16.39 -33.86
CA ALA A 10 -3.29 -14.96 -33.88
C ALA A 10 -3.68 -14.22 -32.58
N GLN A 11 -4.58 -14.78 -31.77
CA GLN A 11 -5.02 -14.19 -30.50
C GLN A 11 -4.07 -14.47 -29.32
N GLU A 12 -3.29 -15.55 -29.39
CA GLU A 12 -2.38 -15.98 -28.32
C GLU A 12 -1.26 -14.96 -28.01
N PRO A 13 -0.54 -14.37 -28.99
CA PRO A 13 0.49 -13.36 -28.70
C PRO A 13 -0.08 -12.02 -28.23
N ALA A 14 -1.26 -11.64 -28.71
CA ALA A 14 -1.91 -10.39 -28.30
C ALA A 14 -2.38 -10.43 -26.84
N ALA A 15 -2.97 -11.55 -26.40
CA ALA A 15 -3.39 -11.74 -25.02
C ALA A 15 -2.21 -11.75 -24.02
N ALA A 16 -1.08 -12.34 -24.42
CA ALA A 16 0.15 -12.33 -23.61
C ALA A 16 0.75 -10.92 -23.46
N ALA A 17 0.73 -10.12 -24.52
CA ALA A 17 1.21 -8.73 -24.46
C ALA A 17 0.36 -7.87 -23.51
N THR A 18 -0.97 -7.96 -23.60
CA THR A 18 -1.88 -7.25 -22.67
C THR A 18 -1.68 -7.67 -21.22
N ARG A 19 -1.47 -8.97 -20.96
CA ARG A 19 -1.19 -9.49 -19.61
C ARG A 19 0.09 -8.89 -19.03
N ASN A 20 1.16 -8.81 -19.82
CA ASN A 20 2.43 -8.24 -19.36
C ASN A 20 2.32 -6.76 -19.01
N GLU A 21 1.54 -5.99 -19.79
CA GLU A 21 1.28 -4.58 -19.47
C GLU A 21 0.47 -4.43 -18.17
N ILE A 22 -0.56 -5.25 -17.96
CA ILE A 22 -1.33 -5.25 -16.69
C ILE A 22 -0.42 -5.58 -15.50
N ILE A 23 0.46 -6.58 -15.62
CA ILE A 23 1.40 -6.95 -14.56
C ILE A 23 2.36 -5.78 -14.26
N LYS A 24 2.95 -5.16 -15.28
CA LYS A 24 3.86 -4.00 -15.10
C LYS A 24 3.19 -2.88 -14.32
N TRP A 25 1.99 -2.47 -14.73
CA TRP A 25 1.27 -1.38 -14.07
C TRP A 25 0.77 -1.78 -12.67
N SER A 26 0.43 -3.05 -12.44
CA SER A 26 0.04 -3.54 -11.12
C SER A 26 1.20 -3.50 -10.13
N ILE A 27 2.42 -3.88 -10.57
CA ILE A 27 3.62 -3.82 -9.71
C ILE A 27 3.94 -2.37 -9.33
N ILE A 28 3.93 -1.45 -10.31
CA ILE A 28 4.19 -0.03 -10.06
C ILE A 28 3.09 0.55 -9.15
N GLY A 29 1.83 0.27 -9.46
CA GLY A 29 0.67 0.74 -8.70
C GLY A 29 0.58 0.17 -7.28
N ALA A 30 1.15 -1.02 -7.04
CA ALA A 30 1.22 -1.61 -5.70
C ALA A 30 2.42 -1.07 -4.90
N GLY A 31 3.61 -1.00 -5.50
CA GLY A 31 4.83 -0.69 -4.76
C GLY A 31 5.06 0.80 -4.52
N PHE A 32 4.81 1.63 -5.52
CA PHE A 32 5.16 3.06 -5.45
C PHE A 32 4.31 3.83 -4.42
N PRO A 33 2.97 3.72 -4.40
CA PRO A 33 2.16 4.38 -3.38
C PRO A 33 2.46 3.89 -1.97
N LEU A 34 2.75 2.59 -1.80
CA LEU A 34 3.12 2.03 -0.51
C LEU A 34 4.42 2.62 0.03
N GLY A 35 5.43 2.79 -0.82
CA GLY A 35 6.68 3.46 -0.44
C GLY A 35 6.45 4.90 0.02
N ILE A 36 5.59 5.64 -0.68
CA ILE A 36 5.21 7.01 -0.29
C ILE A 36 4.47 7.01 1.06
N ALA A 37 3.47 6.14 1.23
CA ALA A 37 2.70 6.04 2.46
C ALA A 37 3.60 5.71 3.66
N ALA A 38 4.52 4.75 3.50
CA ALA A 38 5.49 4.40 4.53
C ALA A 38 6.43 5.56 4.87
N ALA A 39 6.92 6.32 3.88
CA ALA A 39 7.79 7.46 4.11
C ALA A 39 7.10 8.57 4.93
N PHE A 40 5.88 8.97 4.52
CA PHE A 40 5.12 9.99 5.25
C PHE A 40 4.63 9.49 6.61
N GLY A 41 4.24 8.21 6.72
CA GLY A 41 3.92 7.55 7.99
C GLY A 41 5.08 7.64 8.97
N ALA A 42 6.28 7.22 8.56
CA ALA A 42 7.49 7.27 9.38
C ALA A 42 7.83 8.70 9.83
N LEU A 43 7.70 9.70 8.96
CA LEU A 43 7.93 11.10 9.30
C LEU A 43 6.92 11.61 10.34
N GLY A 44 5.63 11.30 10.17
CA GLY A 44 4.58 11.68 11.10
C GLY A 44 4.73 11.01 12.47
N GLN A 45 4.99 9.70 12.48
CA GLN A 45 5.17 8.92 13.70
C GLN A 45 6.44 9.32 14.44
N GLY A 46 7.56 9.53 13.75
CA GLY A 46 8.82 9.95 14.36
C GLY A 46 8.67 11.29 15.09
N LYS A 47 8.00 12.26 14.46
CA LYS A 47 7.70 13.56 15.08
C LYS A 47 6.78 13.43 16.31
N ALA A 48 5.74 12.60 16.22
CA ALA A 48 4.83 12.37 17.34
C ALA A 48 5.54 11.71 18.53
N ILE A 49 6.40 10.72 18.27
CA ILE A 49 7.19 10.02 19.30
C ILE A 49 8.18 10.97 19.97
N ALA A 50 8.90 11.80 19.19
CA ALA A 50 9.83 12.79 19.74
C ALA A 50 9.11 13.79 20.67
N ALA A 51 7.98 14.34 20.22
CA ALA A 51 7.17 15.26 21.02
C ALA A 51 6.63 14.61 22.30
N ALA A 52 6.20 13.35 22.24
CA ALA A 52 5.75 12.61 23.41
C ALA A 52 6.89 12.35 24.41
N ALA A 53 8.09 12.02 23.93
CA ALA A 53 9.26 11.83 24.79
C ALA A 53 9.64 13.12 25.53
N GLU A 54 9.66 14.27 24.84
CA GLU A 54 9.88 15.58 25.47
C GLU A 54 8.78 15.96 26.46
N ALA A 55 7.52 15.63 26.16
CA ALA A 55 6.40 15.88 27.07
C ALA A 55 6.53 15.03 28.36
N ILE A 56 6.89 13.76 28.22
CA ILE A 56 7.12 12.85 29.37
C ILE A 56 8.30 13.33 30.21
N ALA A 57 9.39 13.77 29.58
CA ALA A 57 10.55 14.29 30.31
C ALA A 57 10.21 15.55 31.13
N ARG A 58 9.35 16.43 30.60
CA ARG A 58 8.90 17.65 31.30
C ARG A 58 7.87 17.39 32.37
N ASN A 59 7.02 16.36 32.20
CA ASN A 59 5.99 16.02 33.18
C ASN A 59 5.83 14.49 33.35
N PRO A 60 6.69 13.85 34.18
CA PRO A 60 6.68 12.40 34.33
C PRO A 60 5.39 11.83 34.93
N SER A 61 4.65 12.61 35.74
CA SER A 61 3.39 12.15 36.35
C SER A 61 2.26 12.00 35.33
N ALA A 62 2.32 12.68 34.19
CA ALA A 62 1.34 12.61 33.10
C ALA A 62 1.67 11.54 32.04
N THR A 63 2.64 10.65 32.30
CA THR A 63 3.11 9.65 31.32
C THR A 63 1.98 8.78 30.75
N GLY A 64 1.02 8.38 31.59
CA GLY A 64 -0.11 7.55 31.17
C GLY A 64 -0.96 8.24 30.09
N ASP A 65 -1.38 9.47 30.35
CA ASP A 65 -2.22 10.24 29.45
C ASP A 65 -1.49 10.58 28.14
N ILE A 66 -0.20 10.93 28.22
CA ILE A 66 0.63 11.21 27.04
C ILE A 66 0.75 9.96 26.15
N ARG A 67 1.00 8.79 26.75
CA ARG A 67 1.06 7.52 26.00
C ARG A 67 -0.29 7.18 25.37
N GLY A 68 -1.40 7.41 26.07
CA GLY A 68 -2.74 7.21 25.54
C GLY A 68 -3.00 8.06 24.29
N ALA A 69 -2.70 9.36 24.36
CA ALA A 69 -2.83 10.26 23.22
C ALA A 69 -1.87 9.88 22.07
N LEU A 70 -0.63 9.50 22.38
CA LEU A 70 0.36 9.05 21.40
C LEU A 70 -0.12 7.80 20.65
N ILE A 71 -0.59 6.78 21.36
CA ILE A 71 -1.06 5.53 20.74
C ILE A 71 -2.26 5.80 19.83
N LEU A 72 -3.24 6.60 20.28
CA LEU A 72 -4.38 6.99 19.46
C LEU A 72 -3.93 7.70 18.18
N GLY A 73 -3.01 8.65 18.28
CA GLY A 73 -2.44 9.33 17.11
C GLY A 73 -1.67 8.40 16.17
N LEU A 74 -0.83 7.52 16.71
CA LEU A 74 -0.05 6.55 15.93
C LEU A 74 -0.96 5.57 15.17
N VAL A 75 -2.00 5.05 15.81
CA VAL A 75 -2.98 4.15 15.18
C VAL A 75 -3.70 4.83 14.03
N LEU A 76 -4.09 6.10 14.18
CA LEU A 76 -4.74 6.85 13.10
C LEU A 76 -3.80 7.05 11.91
N ILE A 77 -2.54 7.39 12.14
CA ILE A 77 -1.54 7.51 11.07
C ILE A 77 -1.30 6.15 10.41
N GLU A 78 -1.14 5.08 11.20
CA GLU A 78 -0.87 3.74 10.70
C GLU A 78 -2.04 3.20 9.86
N SER A 79 -3.28 3.55 10.20
CA SER A 79 -4.45 3.12 9.43
C SER A 79 -4.39 3.55 7.96
N LEU A 80 -3.81 4.72 7.69
CA LEU A 80 -3.60 5.21 6.32
C LEU A 80 -2.57 4.36 5.57
N VAL A 81 -1.47 3.99 6.25
CA VAL A 81 -0.43 3.11 5.69
C VAL A 81 -1.01 1.72 5.41
N ILE A 82 -1.82 1.19 6.34
CA ILE A 82 -2.46 -0.11 6.20
C ILE A 82 -3.47 -0.15 5.05
N TYR A 83 -4.18 0.95 4.77
CA TYR A 83 -5.08 1.03 3.61
C TYR A 83 -4.33 0.93 2.30
N VAL A 84 -3.17 1.58 2.19
CA VAL A 84 -2.33 1.47 0.99
C VAL A 84 -1.74 0.07 0.88
N LEU A 85 -1.26 -0.50 1.99
CA LEU A 85 -0.79 -1.89 2.05
C LEU A 85 -1.88 -2.88 1.59
N LEU A 86 -3.11 -2.70 2.07
CA LEU A 86 -4.24 -3.55 1.69
C LEU A 86 -4.45 -3.51 0.17
N ILE A 87 -4.44 -2.33 -0.43
CA ILE A 87 -4.57 -2.17 -1.89
C ILE A 87 -3.39 -2.85 -2.61
N SER A 88 -2.16 -2.67 -2.12
CA SER A 88 -0.97 -3.33 -2.69
C SER A 88 -1.08 -4.86 -2.64
N LEU A 89 -1.57 -5.42 -1.53
CA LEU A 89 -1.80 -6.86 -1.41
C LEU A 89 -2.90 -7.34 -2.35
N ILE A 90 -3.99 -6.57 -2.50
CA ILE A 90 -5.05 -6.89 -3.47
C ILE A 90 -4.49 -6.92 -4.89
N LEU A 91 -3.71 -5.93 -5.30
CA LEU A 91 -3.12 -5.89 -6.65
C LEU A 91 -2.11 -7.02 -6.90
N PHE A 92 -1.45 -7.51 -5.84
CA PHE A 92 -0.45 -8.58 -5.96
C PHE A 92 -1.07 -9.98 -5.99
N PHE A 93 -2.14 -10.21 -5.22
CA PHE A 93 -2.73 -11.53 -5.05
C PHE A 93 -4.05 -11.74 -5.80
N LEU A 94 -4.77 -10.66 -6.15
CA LEU A 94 -6.06 -10.73 -6.83
C LEU A 94 -5.99 -10.08 -8.22
N PRO A 95 -6.62 -10.69 -9.24
CA PRO A 95 -6.74 -10.07 -10.54
C PRO A 95 -7.65 -8.83 -10.46
N PRO A 96 -7.18 -7.64 -10.88
CA PRO A 96 -8.01 -6.45 -10.90
C PRO A 96 -9.08 -6.58 -11.99
N PHE A 97 -10.35 -6.48 -11.61
CA PHE A 97 -11.54 -6.59 -12.48
C PHE A 97 -11.60 -7.92 -13.24
N GLY A 98 -12.14 -8.96 -12.59
CA GLY A 98 -12.18 -10.32 -13.13
C GLY A 98 -12.75 -10.44 -14.55
N LYS A 99 -11.88 -10.87 -15.47
CA LYS A 99 -12.16 -11.81 -16.57
C LYS A 99 -10.93 -12.70 -16.76
#